data_AF-A0A8J9SWP1-F1
#
_entry.id   AF-A0A8J9SWP1-F1
#
_cell.length_a   1.000
_cell.length_b   1.000
_cell.length_c   1.000
_cell.angle_alpha   90.00
_cell.angle_beta   90.00
_cell.angle_gamma   90.00
#
_symmetry.space_group_name_H-M   'P 1'
#
loop_
_entity.id
_entity.type
_entity.pdbx_description
1 polymer ?
#
loop_
_entity_poly.entity_id
_entity_poly.type
_entity_poly.pdbx_seq_one_letter_code
_entity_poly.pdbx_strand_id
1 'polypeptide(L)' 'MEDIGGVLSTLLIDEGSWPRGSIVFLDGDLGAGKTAFARGFVRAAIGDPVLRVTSPTYLLSNTYALRRGY' A
#
# COMPACT_ATOMS: atom_id res chain seq x y z
N MET A 1 1.28 -5.56 -11.08
CA MET A 1 2.00 -5.14 -9.86
C MET A 1 1.06 -4.84 -8.69
N GLU A 2 -0.21 -4.49 -8.94
CA GLU A 2 -1.21 -4.39 -7.86
C GLU A 2 -1.35 -5.70 -7.10
N ASP A 3 -1.40 -6.84 -7.80
CA ASP A 3 -1.50 -8.17 -7.17
C ASP A 3 -0.32 -8.44 -6.22
N ILE A 4 0.90 -8.05 -6.62
CA ILE A 4 2.11 -8.19 -5.80
C ILE A 4 2.01 -7.33 -4.53
N GLY A 5 1.57 -6.08 -4.68
CA GLY A 5 1.34 -5.20 -3.53
C GLY A 5 0.30 -5.78 -2.57
N GLY A 6 -0.79 -6.35 -3.11
CA GLY A 6 -1.83 -7.00 -2.34
C GLY A 6 -1.34 -8.22 -1.56
N VAL A 7 -0.64 -9.14 -2.24
CA VAL A 7 -0.06 -10.34 -1.60
C VAL A 7 0.90 -9.96 -0.48
N LEU A 8 1.79 -8.98 -0.74
CA LEU A 8 2.73 -8.53 0.28
C LEU A 8 2.01 -7.92 1.49
N SER A 9 0.97 -7.12 1.27
CA SER A 9 0.16 -6.57 2.36
C SER A 9 -0.42 -7.67 3.25
N THR A 10 -1.05 -8.69 2.65
CA THR A 10 -1.62 -9.82 3.40
C THR A 10 -0.56 -10.52 4.24
N LEU A 11 0.58 -10.87 3.64
CA LEU A 11 1.66 -11.58 4.35
C LEU A 11 2.24 -10.77 5.52
N LEU A 12 2.35 -9.45 5.37
CA LEU A 12 3.04 -8.63 6.36
C LEU A 12 2.11 -8.10 7.46
N ILE A 13 0.88 -7.73 7.09
CA ILE A 13 -0.06 -7.07 8.01
C ILE A 13 -0.93 -8.09 8.75
N ASP A 14 -1.35 -9.17 8.08
CA ASP A 14 -2.24 -10.16 8.69
C ASP A 14 -1.49 -11.16 9.55
N GLU A 15 -0.26 -11.55 9.15
CA GLU A 15 0.59 -12.41 9.99
C GLU A 15 1.25 -11.66 11.17
N GLY A 16 1.01 -10.34 11.28
CA GLY A 16 1.44 -9.53 12.42
C GLY A 16 2.96 -9.41 12.59
N SER A 17 3.74 -9.82 11.59
CA SER A 17 5.21 -9.86 11.63
C SER A 17 5.86 -8.51 11.30
N TRP A 18 5.10 -7.56 10.73
CA TRP A 18 5.62 -6.27 10.31
C TRP A 18 5.69 -5.27 11.48
N PRO A 19 6.90 -4.79 11.85
CA PRO A 19 7.05 -3.83 12.93
C PRO A 19 6.31 -2.53 12.66
N ARG A 20 5.74 -1.90 13.71
CA ARG A 20 5.18 -0.55 13.59
C ARG A 20 6.26 0.44 13.15
N GLY A 21 5.91 1.34 12.24
CA GLY A 21 6.85 2.34 11.72
C GLY A 21 7.78 1.84 10.61
N SER A 22 7.61 0.60 10.16
CA SER A 22 8.35 0.06 9.02
C SER A 22 8.08 0.82 7.72
N ILE A 23 9.09 0.91 6.87
CA ILE A 23 9.09 1.70 5.62
C ILE A 23 9.35 0.77 4.45
N VAL A 24 8.53 0.85 3.41
CA VAL A 24 8.76 0.20 2.11
C VAL A 24 9.18 1.27 1.12
N PHE A 25 10.40 1.16 0.61
CA PHE A 25 10.91 2.04 -0.44
C PHE A 25 10.68 1.39 -1.82
N LEU A 26 10.10 2.15 -2.76
CA LEU A 26 9.85 1.70 -4.12
C LEU A 26 10.70 2.53 -5.08
N ASP A 27 11.66 1.88 -5.73
CA ASP A 27 12.55 2.51 -6.70
C ASP A 27 12.28 2.02 -8.12
N GLY A 28 12.62 2.84 -9.10
CA GLY A 28 12.56 2.50 -10.52
C GLY A 28 12.10 3.65 -11.40
N ASP A 29 12.09 3.44 -12.71
CA ASP A 29 11.77 4.48 -13.69
C ASP A 29 10.28 4.87 -13.72
N LEU A 30 9.97 5.93 -14.47
CA LEU A 30 8.59 6.28 -14.81
C LEU A 30 7.93 5.11 -15.54
N GLY A 31 6.75 4.70 -15.06
CA GLY A 31 6.03 3.55 -15.61
C GLY A 31 6.43 2.20 -15.02
N ALA A 32 7.44 2.12 -14.13
CA ALA A 32 7.85 0.87 -13.48
C ALA A 32 6.77 0.21 -12.58
N GLY A 33 5.62 0.85 -12.37
CA GLY A 33 4.49 0.27 -11.64
C GLY A 33 4.44 0.59 -10.14
N LYS A 34 5.30 1.49 -9.63
CA LYS A 34 5.32 1.90 -8.20
C LYS A 34 3.95 2.31 -7.65
N THR A 35 3.20 3.12 -8.38
CA THR A 35 1.84 3.54 -7.98
C THR A 35 0.85 2.39 -7.99
N ALA A 36 1.00 1.45 -8.94
CA ALA A 36 0.17 0.24 -8.98
C ALA A 36 0.46 -0.66 -7.77
N PHE A 37 1.74 -0.87 -7.43
CA PHE A 37 2.14 -1.57 -6.21
C PHE A 37 1.51 -0.94 -4.96
N ALA A 38 1.71 0.36 -4.76
CA ALA A 38 1.20 1.07 -3.58
C ALA A 38 -0.33 0.97 -3.48
N ARG A 39 -1.04 1.03 -4.61
CA ARG A 39 -2.49 0.85 -4.66
C ARG A 39 -2.92 -0.55 -4.23
N GLY A 40 -2.29 -1.59 -4.76
CA GLY A 40 -2.58 -2.96 -4.35
C GLY A 40 -2.34 -3.19 -2.87
N PHE A 41 -1.20 -2.70 -2.36
CA PHE A 41 -0.82 -2.81 -0.95
C PHE A 41 -1.83 -2.11 -0.03
N VAL A 42 -2.14 -0.83 -0.29
CA VAL A 42 -3.06 -0.05 0.55
C VAL A 42 -4.49 -0.62 0.53
N ARG A 43 -4.98 -1.04 -0.64
CA ARG A 43 -6.32 -1.66 -0.76
C ARG A 43 -6.43 -2.94 0.04
N ALA A 44 -5.45 -3.82 -0.07
CA ALA A 44 -5.41 -5.06 0.70
C ALA A 44 -5.29 -4.79 2.20
N ALA A 45 -4.41 -3.86 2.61
CA ALA A 45 -4.23 -3.48 4.01
C ALA A 45 -5.54 -2.99 4.66
N ILE A 46 -6.32 -2.21 3.91
CA ILE A 46 -7.58 -1.63 4.40
C ILE A 46 -8.75 -2.61 4.25
N GLY A 47 -8.64 -3.61 3.37
CA GLY A 47 -9.74 -4.48 2.98
C GLY A 47 -10.77 -3.81 2.08
N ASP A 48 -10.39 -2.78 1.34
CA ASP A 48 -11.27 -2.06 0.39
C ASP A 48 -10.69 -2.13 -1.04
N PRO A 49 -11.24 -2.99 -1.92
CA PRO A 49 -10.72 -3.16 -3.28
C PRO A 49 -11.03 -1.97 -4.20
N VAL A 50 -11.99 -1.12 -3.86
CA VAL A 50 -12.40 0.03 -4.70
C VAL A 50 -11.79 1.35 -4.22
N LEU A 51 -11.10 1.37 -3.07
CA LEU A 51 -10.43 2.55 -2.52
C LEU A 51 -9.56 3.24 -3.57
N ARG A 52 -9.68 4.56 -3.65
CA ARG A 52 -8.93 5.40 -4.58
C ARG A 52 -7.52 5.65 -4.04
N VAL A 53 -6.53 4.99 -4.63
CA VAL A 53 -5.11 5.21 -4.35
C VAL A 53 -4.41 5.77 -5.59
N THR A 54 -3.85 6.97 -5.45
CA THR A 54 -3.24 7.72 -6.55
C THR A 54 -1.82 8.16 -6.19
N SER A 55 -1.02 8.48 -7.21
CA SER A 55 0.26 9.16 -7.01
C SER A 55 0.04 10.47 -6.26
N PRO A 56 0.84 10.80 -5.23
CA PRO A 56 0.76 12.06 -4.49
C PRO A 56 1.46 13.20 -5.25
N THR A 57 1.12 13.38 -6.53
CA THR A 57 1.83 14.30 -7.44
C THR A 57 1.78 15.76 -6.98
N TYR A 58 0.71 16.19 -6.31
CA TYR A 58 0.55 17.55 -5.79
C TYR A 58 0.49 17.62 -4.27
N LEU A 59 0.10 16.53 -3.60
CA LEU A 59 -0.10 16.49 -2.14
C LEU A 59 1.16 16.11 -1.36
N LEU A 60 2.24 15.70 -2.05
CA LEU A 60 3.50 15.14 -1.50
C LEU A 60 3.32 13.85 -0.68
N SER A 61 2.21 13.67 0.03
CA SER A 61 1.86 12.48 0.80
C SER A 61 0.34 12.26 0.79
N ASN A 62 -0.09 11.00 0.67
CA ASN A 62 -1.47 10.57 0.89
C ASN A 62 -1.52 9.67 2.11
N THR A 63 -2.39 9.99 3.06
CA THR A 63 -2.62 9.15 4.24
C THR A 63 -3.91 8.38 4.10
N TYR A 64 -3.85 7.08 4.36
CA TYR A 64 -5.00 6.19 4.33
C TYR A 64 -5.21 5.59 5.72
N ALA A 65 -6.39 5.81 6.30
CA ALA A 65 -6.70 5.31 7.64
C ALA A 65 -6.96 3.80 7.58
N LEU A 66 -6.20 3.05 8.38
CA LEU A 66 -6.44 1.62 8.56
C LEU A 66 -7.63 1.45 9.50
N ARG A 67 -8.70 0.78 9.06
CA ARG A 67 -9.80 0.39 9.93
C ARG A 67 -9.40 -0.87 10.71
N ARG A 68 -8.53 -0.73 11.71
CA ARG A 68 -8.44 -1.73 12.78
C ARG A 68 -9.39 -1.31 13.89
N GLY A 69 -10.44 -2.11 14.09
CA GLY A 69 -11.30 -1.99 15.26
C GLY A 69 -10.45 -2.11 16.53
N TYR A 70 -10.74 -1.25 17.49
CA TYR A 70 -10.52 -1.54 18.91
C TYR A 70 -11.82 -2.10 19.47
#